data_AF-A0A7S2D0G5-F1
#
_entry.id   AF-A0A7S2D0G5-F1
#
_cell.length_a   1.000
_cell.length_b   1.000
_cell.length_c   1.000
_cell.angle_alpha   90.00
_cell.angle_beta   90.00
_cell.angle_gamma   90.00
#
_symmetry.space_group_name_H-M   'P 1'
#
loop_
_entity.id
_entity.type
_entity.pdbx_description
1 polymer ?
#
loop_
_entity_poly.entity_id
_entity_poly.type
_entity_poly.pdbx_seq_one_letter_code
_entity_poly.pdbx_strand_id
1 'polypeptide(L)'
;IIDTYKGSRHSTPKIMDKQTPGKKARSEELRYSSVVAVSPGVYDVDLGENASRAELVALHHESYVILRTGVDARQGPAFPEELVVYPHSNVAALHSGVTGRAPCALLAIVGMALAMWQ
;
A
#
# COMPACT_ATOMS: atom_id res chain seq x y z
N ILE A 1 -1.32 -11.28 -8.05
CA ILE A 1 -0.03 -10.90 -8.66
C ILE A 1 0.10 -11.64 -9.99
N ILE A 2 0.48 -10.94 -11.07
CA ILE A 2 0.50 -11.49 -12.43
C ILE A 2 1.87 -11.25 -13.06
N ASP A 3 2.48 -12.29 -13.61
CA ASP A 3 3.69 -12.18 -14.44
C ASP A 3 3.33 -12.31 -15.92
N THR A 4 3.66 -11.29 -16.70
CA THR A 4 3.52 -11.28 -18.16
C THR A 4 4.85 -10.96 -18.85
N TYR A 5 5.94 -10.84 -18.10
CA TYR A 5 7.25 -10.54 -18.66
C TYR A 5 7.77 -11.72 -19.48
N LYS A 6 8.26 -11.41 -20.68
CA LYS A 6 8.86 -12.38 -21.60
C LYS A 6 10.34 -12.07 -21.77
N GLY A 7 11.16 -12.61 -20.91
CA GLY A 7 12.61 -12.44 -21.01
C GLY A 7 13.39 -13.46 -20.21
N SER A 8 14.70 -13.22 -20.12
CA SER A 8 15.67 -14.12 -19.51
C SER A 8 15.77 -13.96 -17.99
N ARG A 9 15.33 -12.81 -17.45
CA ARG A 9 15.37 -12.52 -16.02
C ARG A 9 14.27 -13.24 -15.26
N HIS A 10 14.65 -13.91 -14.19
CA HIS A 10 13.74 -14.45 -13.19
C HIS A 10 13.88 -13.66 -11.89
N SER A 11 12.84 -12.94 -11.53
CA SER A 11 12.75 -12.13 -10.31
C SER A 11 11.38 -12.35 -9.67
N THR A 12 11.33 -12.39 -8.34
CA THR A 12 10.05 -12.44 -7.61
C THR A 12 9.82 -11.10 -6.93
N PRO A 13 8.66 -10.45 -7.11
CA PRO A 13 8.39 -9.16 -6.49
C PRO A 13 8.36 -9.29 -4.98
N LYS A 14 8.89 -8.27 -4.31
CA LYS A 14 8.88 -8.14 -2.87
C LYS A 14 8.21 -6.83 -2.51
N ILE A 15 7.37 -6.84 -1.48
CA ILE A 15 6.88 -5.62 -0.85
C ILE A 15 7.79 -5.27 0.31
N MET A 16 8.06 -3.98 0.46
CA MET A 16 8.88 -3.42 1.53
C MET A 16 8.17 -2.22 2.13
N ASP A 17 8.17 -2.09 3.45
CA ASP A 17 7.66 -0.87 4.09
C ASP A 17 8.41 0.35 3.58
N LYS A 18 7.68 1.42 3.21
CA LYS A 18 8.33 2.68 2.84
C LYS A 18 9.12 3.21 4.04
N GLN A 19 10.41 3.41 3.83
CA GLN A 19 11.40 3.58 4.89
C GLN A 19 11.03 4.74 5.82
N THR A 20 10.69 4.44 7.07
CA THR A 20 10.36 5.43 8.11
C THR A 20 11.50 5.45 9.13
N PRO A 21 12.04 6.62 9.52
CA PRO A 21 13.08 6.73 10.52
C PRO A 21 12.69 6.01 11.82
N GLY A 22 13.55 5.11 12.32
CA GLY A 22 13.35 4.41 13.59
C GLY A 22 12.48 3.14 13.53
N LYS A 23 11.96 2.73 12.37
CA LYS A 23 11.28 1.44 12.20
C LYS A 23 12.11 0.48 11.35
N LYS A 24 12.17 -0.79 11.76
CA LYS A 24 12.73 -1.86 10.92
C LYS A 24 11.80 -2.06 9.73
N ALA A 25 12.33 -1.95 8.51
CA ALA A 25 11.57 -2.24 7.31
C ALA A 25 11.26 -3.73 7.24
N ARG A 26 9.97 -4.10 7.17
CA ARG A 26 9.56 -5.45 6.84
C ARG A 26 9.69 -5.65 5.33
N SER A 27 10.05 -6.87 4.94
CA SER A 27 10.03 -7.30 3.54
C SER A 27 9.28 -8.63 3.43
N GLU A 28 8.41 -8.74 2.43
CA GLU A 28 7.63 -9.94 2.16
C GLU A 28 7.67 -10.27 0.67
N GLU A 29 7.87 -11.55 0.34
CA GLU A 29 7.90 -12.02 -1.04
C GLU A 29 6.48 -12.27 -1.55
N LEU A 30 6.19 -11.79 -2.76
CA LEU A 30 4.91 -11.97 -3.43
C LEU A 30 5.04 -12.99 -4.55
N ARG A 31 4.54 -14.20 -4.32
CA ARG A 31 4.53 -15.26 -5.33
C ARG A 31 3.64 -14.87 -6.52
N TYR A 32 4.11 -15.10 -7.74
CA TYR A 32 3.27 -14.95 -8.93
C TYR A 32 2.09 -15.91 -8.94
N SER A 33 1.04 -15.54 -9.68
CA SER A 33 -0.18 -16.34 -9.82
C SER A 33 -0.83 -16.67 -8.48
N SER A 34 -0.68 -15.77 -7.51
CA SER A 34 -1.24 -15.90 -6.18
C SER A 34 -2.01 -14.64 -5.77
N VAL A 35 -2.80 -14.80 -4.71
CA VAL A 35 -3.49 -13.73 -3.99
C VAL A 35 -2.93 -13.70 -2.58
N VAL A 36 -2.48 -12.54 -2.12
CA VAL A 36 -1.82 -12.35 -0.82
C VAL A 36 -2.56 -11.25 -0.07
N ALA A 37 -2.81 -11.46 1.21
CA ALA A 37 -3.33 -10.43 2.10
C ALA A 37 -2.18 -9.56 2.62
N VAL A 38 -2.32 -8.25 2.50
CA VAL A 38 -1.33 -7.26 2.96
C VAL A 38 -2.02 -6.32 3.94
N SER A 39 -1.29 -5.91 4.97
CA SER A 39 -1.78 -4.88 5.90
C SER A 39 -1.93 -3.54 5.16
N PRO A 40 -2.88 -2.68 5.58
CA PRO A 40 -2.95 -1.33 5.03
C PRO A 40 -1.69 -0.52 5.35
N GLY A 41 -1.22 0.24 4.38
CA GLY A 41 0.04 0.98 4.48
C GLY A 41 0.59 1.45 3.14
N VAL A 42 1.77 2.06 3.18
CA VAL A 42 2.53 2.47 1.99
C VAL A 42 3.74 1.57 1.84
N TYR A 43 3.84 0.93 0.69
CA TYR A 43 4.86 -0.05 0.37
C TYR A 43 5.56 0.31 -0.93
N ASP A 44 6.81 -0.13 -1.02
CA ASP A 44 7.55 -0.22 -2.25
C ASP A 44 7.52 -1.67 -2.74
N VAL A 45 7.15 -1.86 -4.00
CA VAL A 45 7.23 -3.14 -4.70
C VAL A 45 8.51 -3.15 -5.52
N ASP A 46 9.38 -4.12 -5.30
CA ASP A 46 10.68 -4.23 -5.94
C ASP A 46 10.91 -5.65 -6.51
N LEU A 47 11.53 -5.74 -7.67
CA LEU A 47 11.96 -7.00 -8.31
C LEU A 47 13.41 -7.38 -7.96
N GLY A 48 14.13 -6.55 -7.20
CA GLY A 48 15.50 -6.80 -6.74
C GLY A 48 16.54 -5.90 -7.41
N GLU A 49 17.83 -6.24 -7.24
CA GLU A 49 18.93 -5.38 -7.69
C GLU A 49 18.85 -5.05 -9.19
N ASN A 50 18.81 -3.75 -9.51
CA ASN A 50 18.73 -3.19 -10.86
C ASN A 50 17.45 -3.56 -11.63
N ALA A 51 16.31 -3.67 -10.94
CA ALA A 51 15.02 -3.92 -11.54
C ALA A 51 14.02 -2.76 -11.30
N SER A 52 12.85 -2.86 -11.93
CA SER A 52 11.78 -1.86 -11.80
C SER A 52 11.19 -1.86 -10.39
N ARG A 53 10.83 -0.67 -9.91
CA ARG A 53 10.18 -0.43 -8.62
C ARG A 53 8.87 0.32 -8.83
N ALA A 54 7.84 -0.03 -8.07
CA ALA A 54 6.55 0.64 -8.08
C ALA A 54 6.04 0.90 -6.66
N GLU A 55 5.28 1.98 -6.47
CA GLU A 55 4.63 2.28 -5.18
C GLU A 55 3.29 1.55 -5.06
N LEU A 56 3.03 0.97 -3.89
CA LEU A 56 1.74 0.39 -3.53
C LEU A 56 1.20 1.10 -2.28
N VAL A 57 0.07 1.80 -2.45
CA VAL A 57 -0.70 2.36 -1.33
C VAL A 57 -1.85 1.40 -1.06
N ALA A 58 -1.71 0.52 -0.07
CA ALA A 58 -2.72 -0.46 0.27
C ALA A 58 -3.74 0.14 1.25
N LEU A 59 -4.95 0.41 0.76
CA LEU A 59 -6.07 0.86 1.59
C LEU A 59 -6.83 -0.30 2.22
N HIS A 60 -7.63 0.01 3.24
CA HIS A 60 -8.60 -0.94 3.79
C HIS A 60 -9.64 -1.32 2.74
N HIS A 61 -9.97 -2.61 2.65
CA HIS A 61 -11.03 -3.15 1.79
C HIS A 61 -10.85 -2.90 0.27
N GLU A 62 -9.63 -2.57 -0.17
CA GLU A 62 -9.32 -2.41 -1.60
C GLU A 62 -8.43 -3.54 -2.09
N SER A 63 -8.63 -3.97 -3.34
CA SER A 63 -7.88 -5.05 -3.97
C SER A 63 -6.96 -4.49 -5.05
N TYR A 64 -5.71 -4.93 -5.06
CA TYR A 64 -4.68 -4.46 -5.99
C TYR A 64 -4.16 -5.59 -6.85
N VAL A 65 -3.76 -5.24 -8.07
CA VAL A 65 -3.06 -6.10 -9.00
C VAL A 65 -1.68 -5.52 -9.23
N ILE A 66 -0.68 -6.36 -8.98
CA ILE A 66 0.71 -6.11 -9.34
C ILE A 66 1.00 -6.92 -10.61
N LEU A 67 1.43 -6.23 -11.65
CA LEU A 67 1.74 -6.76 -12.97
C LEU A 67 3.24 -6.58 -13.21
N ARG A 68 3.92 -7.66 -13.56
CA ARG A 68 5.26 -7.58 -14.17
C ARG A 68 5.11 -7.69 -15.68
N THR A 69 5.66 -6.73 -16.40
CA THR A 69 5.54 -6.59 -17.86
C THR A 69 6.92 -6.38 -18.51
N GLY A 70 6.98 -6.48 -19.83
CA GLY A 70 8.19 -6.26 -20.62
C GLY A 70 8.55 -7.47 -21.49
N VAL A 71 9.42 -7.26 -22.47
CA VAL A 71 9.85 -8.27 -23.43
C VAL A 71 11.32 -8.06 -23.79
N ASP A 72 12.16 -9.07 -23.54
CA ASP A 72 13.52 -9.13 -24.09
C ASP A 72 13.41 -9.57 -25.56
N ALA A 73 13.71 -8.67 -26.49
CA ALA A 73 13.66 -9.01 -27.91
C ALA A 73 14.90 -9.81 -28.34
N ARG A 74 14.68 -10.96 -29.00
CA ARG A 74 15.74 -11.64 -29.78
C ARG A 74 15.94 -10.99 -31.14
N GLN A 75 14.84 -10.48 -31.72
CA GLN A 75 14.79 -9.69 -32.96
C GLN A 75 13.62 -8.70 -32.82
N GLY A 76 13.77 -7.47 -33.33
CA GLY A 76 12.76 -6.41 -33.18
C GLY A 76 12.92 -5.57 -31.90
N PRO A 77 11.91 -4.75 -31.54
CA PRO A 77 12.00 -3.83 -30.42
C PRO A 77 11.89 -4.58 -29.07
N ALA A 78 12.82 -4.27 -28.16
CA ALA A 78 12.75 -4.71 -26.77
C ALA A 78 11.91 -3.72 -25.94
N PHE A 79 11.19 -4.25 -24.97
CA PHE A 79 10.44 -3.46 -23.99
C PHE A 79 11.01 -3.77 -22.59
N PRO A 80 11.49 -2.77 -21.85
CA PRO A 80 12.13 -3.02 -20.57
C PRO A 80 11.17 -3.68 -19.58
N GLU A 81 11.76 -4.44 -18.65
CA GLU A 81 11.04 -5.01 -17.51
C GLU A 81 10.45 -3.91 -16.63
N GLU A 82 9.16 -3.98 -16.33
CA GLU A 82 8.44 -2.95 -15.58
C GLU A 82 7.47 -3.59 -14.57
N LEU A 83 7.31 -2.94 -13.41
CA LEU A 83 6.24 -3.21 -12.44
C LEU A 83 5.13 -2.18 -12.57
N VAL A 84 3.90 -2.67 -12.71
CA VAL A 84 2.70 -1.84 -12.70
C VAL A 84 1.82 -2.25 -11.53
N VAL A 85 1.35 -1.27 -10.76
CA VAL A 85 0.39 -1.44 -9.67
C VAL A 85 -0.92 -0.81 -10.08
N TYR A 86 -2.04 -1.50 -9.89
CA TYR A 86 -3.36 -0.95 -10.18
C TYR A 86 -4.41 -1.48 -9.19
N PRO A 87 -5.36 -0.65 -8.70
CA PRO A 87 -5.46 0.79 -8.92
C PRO A 87 -4.38 1.59 -8.17
N HIS A 88 -4.14 2.84 -8.59
CA HIS A 88 -3.31 3.77 -7.83
C HIS A 88 -4.17 4.50 -6.79
N SER A 89 -4.00 4.17 -5.52
CA SER A 89 -4.73 4.81 -4.42
C SER A 89 -3.95 6.02 -3.88
N ASN A 90 -4.68 7.01 -3.37
CA ASN A 90 -4.09 8.18 -2.72
C ASN A 90 -3.73 7.86 -1.26
N VAL A 91 -2.50 8.16 -0.85
CA VAL A 91 -1.99 8.02 0.52
C VAL A 91 -2.90 8.70 1.55
N ALA A 92 -3.54 9.83 1.20
CA ALA A 92 -4.43 10.55 2.09
C ALA A 92 -5.63 9.71 2.58
N ALA A 93 -6.07 8.73 1.78
CA ALA A 93 -7.21 7.88 2.11
C ALA A 93 -6.90 6.84 3.21
N LEU A 94 -5.62 6.61 3.54
CA LEU A 94 -5.22 5.73 4.65
C LEU A 94 -5.74 6.24 6.02
N HIS A 95 -5.90 7.55 6.16
CA HIS A 95 -6.28 8.18 7.43
C HIS A 95 -7.77 8.56 7.52
N SER A 96 -8.53 8.39 6.44
CA SER A 96 -9.94 8.85 6.36
C SER A 96 -10.92 8.03 7.20
N GLY A 97 -10.48 6.96 7.86
CA GLY A 97 -11.32 6.08 8.69
C GLY A 97 -11.47 6.46 10.16
N VAL A 98 -10.76 7.48 10.66
CA VAL A 98 -10.86 7.96 12.05
C VAL A 98 -11.31 9.41 12.08
N THR A 99 -12.54 9.67 11.65
CA THR A 99 -13.30 10.79 12.21
C THR A 99 -13.70 10.37 13.62
N GLY A 100 -12.87 10.76 14.59
CA GLY A 100 -13.15 10.53 16.00
C GLY A 100 -14.58 10.94 16.32
N ARG A 101 -15.35 10.03 16.94
CA ARG A 101 -16.55 10.40 17.69
C ARG A 101 -16.16 11.57 18.58
N ALA A 102 -16.59 12.77 18.24
CA ALA A 102 -16.50 13.90 19.13
C ALA A 102 -17.15 13.47 20.46
N PRO A 103 -16.47 13.57 21.62
CA PRO A 103 -17.12 13.35 22.91
C PRO A 103 -18.00 14.56 23.20
N CYS A 104 -19.05 14.75 22.42
CA CYS A 104 -20.05 15.79 22.61
C CYS A 104 -21.12 15.28 23.59
N ALA A 105 -20.72 14.95 24.82
CA ALA A 105 -21.67 14.54 25.86
C ALA A 105 -21.15 14.68 27.31
N LEU A 106 -20.28 15.64 27.62
CA LEU A 106 -19.78 15.82 29.01
C LEU A 106 -19.71 17.29 29.50
N LEU A 107 -20.52 18.19 28.94
CA LEU A 107 -20.68 19.56 29.47
C LEU A 107 -22.15 19.93 29.71
N ALA A 108 -22.88 19.08 30.45
CA ALA A 108 -24.27 19.40 30.84
C ALA A 108 -24.60 19.11 32.31
N ILE A 109 -23.63 19.14 33.25
CA ILE A 109 -23.92 18.96 34.70
C ILE A 109 -23.37 20.09 35.59
N VAL A 110 -22.93 21.24 35.05
CA VAL A 110 -22.48 22.36 35.91
C VAL A 110 -23.59 23.42 36.16
N GLY A 111 -24.77 23.30 35.53
CA GLY A 111 -25.83 24.30 35.62
C GLY A 111 -26.83 24.19 36.78
N MET A 112 -26.90 23.08 37.53
CA MET A 112 -27.96 22.86 38.54
C MET A 112 -27.55 23.13 40.00
N ALA A 113 -26.34 23.61 40.27
CA ALA A 113 -25.90 23.88 41.65
C ALA A 113 -26.20 25.30 42.17
N LEU A 114 -26.71 26.22 41.35
CA LEU A 114 -26.97 27.61 41.76
C LEU A 114 -28.45 27.97 42.00
N ALA A 115 -29.38 27.03 41.83
CA ALA A 115 -30.82 27.30 41.99
C ALA A 115 -31.39 26.92 43.38
N MET A 116 -30.55 26.52 44.35
CA MET A 116 -30.99 26.15 45.71
C MET A 116 -30.65 27.21 46.78
N TRP A 117 -30.63 28.49 46.40
CA TRP A 117 -30.51 29.60 47.36
C TRP A 117 -31.25 30.85 46.85
N GLN A 118 -32.57 30.74 46.65
CA GLN A 118 -33.54 31.82 46.86
C GLN A 118 -34.87 31.22 47.30
#